data_AF-A0A429R1F4-F1
#
_entry.id   AF-A0A429R1F4-F1
#
_cell.length_a   1.000
_cell.length_b   1.000
_cell.length_c   1.000
_cell.angle_alpha   90.00
_cell.angle_beta   90.00
_cell.angle_gamma   90.00
#
_symmetry.space_group_name_H-M   'P 1'
#
loop_
_entity.id
_entity.type
_entity.pdbx_description
1 polymer ?
#
loop_
_entity_poly.entity_id
_entity_poly.type
_entity_poly.pdbx_seq_one_letter_code
_entity_poly.pdbx_strand_id
1 'polypeptide(L)'
;MHRHEGPSRGKFATGLAAAVALAATAAGVVIAQYNDRPPWGTDIAYEGGFIQASRIRGYDVDGTRTKALLAGECALMERQGMGGDRAVHDPAAWVAGCLDGAAGRPSRNQGLLH
;
A
#
# COMPACT_ATOMS: atom_id res chain seq x y z
N MET A 1 13.38 9.53 52.84
CA MET A 1 12.99 9.39 51.42
C MET A 1 14.16 8.78 50.67
N HIS A 2 14.08 7.54 50.23
CA HIS A 2 15.14 6.94 49.41
C HIS A 2 15.10 7.58 48.02
N ARG A 3 16.18 8.27 47.64
CA ARG A 3 16.36 8.78 46.29
C ARG A 3 16.76 7.60 45.42
N HIS A 4 15.89 7.18 44.52
CA HIS A 4 16.26 6.21 43.49
C HIS A 4 17.29 6.87 42.56
N GLU A 5 18.55 6.48 42.68
CA GLU A 5 19.55 6.80 41.68
C GLU A 5 19.28 5.93 40.46
N GLY A 6 19.03 6.58 39.31
CA GLY A 6 18.87 5.90 38.04
C GLY A 6 20.13 5.14 37.62
N PRO A 7 20.03 4.30 36.59
CA PRO A 7 21.18 3.54 36.11
C PRO A 7 22.34 4.49 35.75
N SER A 8 23.58 4.04 35.98
CA SER A 8 24.75 4.80 35.54
C SER A 8 24.70 5.03 34.03
N ARG A 9 25.26 6.16 33.56
CA ARG A 9 25.21 6.56 32.14
C ARG A 9 25.64 5.44 31.20
N GLY A 10 26.66 4.66 31.58
CA GLY A 10 27.11 3.48 30.84
C GLY A 10 26.05 2.38 30.75
N LYS A 11 25.43 1.98 31.87
CA LYS A 11 24.36 0.97 31.88
C LYS A 11 23.14 1.42 31.08
N PHE A 12 22.80 2.70 31.17
CA PHE A 12 21.71 3.28 30.38
C PHE A 12 22.04 3.24 28.88
N ALA A 13 23.23 3.68 28.47
CA ALA A 13 23.65 3.67 27.07
C ALA A 13 23.69 2.25 26.49
N THR A 14 24.21 1.27 27.24
CA THR A 14 24.22 -0.14 26.83
C THR A 14 22.80 -0.69 26.71
N GLY A 15 21.92 -0.39 27.67
CA GLY A 15 20.52 -0.82 27.63
C GLY A 15 19.77 -0.23 26.44
N LEU A 16 19.98 1.06 26.16
CA LEU A 16 19.39 1.74 25.00
C LEU A 16 19.91 1.13 23.68
N ALA A 17 21.22 0.90 23.57
CA ALA A 17 21.81 0.30 22.38
C ALA A 17 21.26 -1.11 22.12
N ALA A 18 21.11 -1.93 23.17
CA ALA A 18 20.51 -3.25 23.06
C ALA A 18 19.03 -3.17 22.63
N ALA A 19 18.25 -2.26 23.20
CA ALA A 19 16.86 -2.06 22.82
C ALA A 19 16.71 -1.63 21.35
N VAL A 20 17.55 -0.69 20.90
CA VAL A 20 17.56 -0.24 19.49
C VAL A 20 17.95 -1.37 18.55
N ALA A 21 18.97 -2.16 18.90
CA ALA A 21 19.39 -3.29 18.08
C ALA A 21 18.29 -4.35 17.95
N LEU A 22 17.59 -4.66 19.05
CA LEU A 22 16.46 -5.59 19.03
C LEU A 22 15.30 -5.05 18.19
N ALA A 23 14.95 -3.77 18.33
CA ALA A 23 13.90 -3.15 17.54
C ALA A 23 14.23 -3.14 16.04
N ALA A 24 15.47 -2.80 15.67
CA ALA A 24 15.93 -2.81 14.28
C ALA A 24 15.91 -4.23 13.69
N THR A 25 16.33 -5.24 14.47
CA THR A 25 16.30 -6.64 14.03
C THR A 25 14.86 -7.11 13.82
N ALA A 26 13.96 -6.84 14.78
CA ALA A 26 12.55 -7.18 14.66
C ALA A 26 11.91 -6.51 13.44
N ALA A 27 12.16 -5.21 13.23
CA ALA A 27 11.69 -4.50 12.05
C ALA A 27 12.24 -5.11 10.75
N GLY A 28 13.54 -5.47 10.72
CA GLY A 28 14.16 -6.14 9.58
C GLY A 28 13.51 -7.48 9.23
N VAL A 29 13.15 -8.28 10.23
CA VAL A 29 12.44 -9.55 10.04
C VAL A 29 11.04 -9.31 9.44
N VAL A 30 10.30 -8.33 9.96
CA VAL A 30 8.97 -7.99 9.44
C VAL A 30 9.07 -7.50 8.00
N ILE A 31 10.03 -6.64 7.68
CA ILE A 31 10.26 -6.17 6.30
C ILE A 31 10.62 -7.35 5.40
N ALA A 32 11.58 -8.19 5.79
CA ALA A 32 11.97 -9.35 4.98
C ALA A 32 10.81 -10.31 4.70
N GLN A 33 9.88 -10.44 5.65
CA GLN A 33 8.73 -11.32 5.52
C GLN A 33 7.60 -10.72 4.67
N TYR A 34 7.37 -9.41 4.76
CA TYR A 34 6.14 -8.78 4.25
C TYR A 34 6.35 -7.65 3.25
N ASN A 35 7.58 -7.22 2.96
CA ASN A 35 7.83 -6.11 2.03
C ASN A 35 7.32 -6.43 0.62
N ASP A 36 7.62 -7.64 0.15
CA ASP A 36 7.22 -8.09 -1.18
C ASP A 36 5.85 -8.81 -1.15
N ARG A 37 5.32 -9.15 0.02
CA ARG A 37 4.02 -9.84 0.16
C ARG A 37 3.32 -9.41 1.45
N PRO A 38 2.89 -8.15 1.55
CA PRO A 38 2.15 -7.71 2.71
C PRO A 38 0.81 -8.45 2.77
N PRO A 39 0.28 -8.76 3.97
CA PRO A 39 -1.00 -9.46 4.09
C PRO A 39 -2.18 -8.64 3.53
N TRP A 40 -2.02 -7.32 3.41
CA TRP A 40 -2.96 -6.40 2.74
C TRP A 40 -2.57 -6.08 1.28
N GLY A 41 -1.81 -6.97 0.63
CA GLY A 41 -1.31 -6.77 -0.75
C GLY A 41 -2.42 -6.63 -1.80
N THR A 42 -3.51 -7.39 -1.64
CA THR A 42 -4.71 -7.28 -2.50
C THR A 42 -5.37 -5.90 -2.40
N ASP A 43 -5.41 -5.31 -1.20
CA ASP A 43 -5.97 -3.97 -0.99
C ASP A 43 -5.11 -2.90 -1.66
N ILE A 44 -3.78 -3.04 -1.57
CA ILE A 44 -2.84 -2.16 -2.28
C ILE A 44 -3.04 -2.26 -3.80
N ALA A 45 -3.21 -3.47 -4.32
CA ALA A 45 -3.45 -3.69 -5.74
C ALA A 45 -4.76 -3.01 -6.19
N TYR A 46 -5.86 -3.24 -5.46
CA TYR A 46 -7.14 -2.60 -5.71
C TYR A 46 -7.05 -1.07 -5.68
N GLU A 47 -6.48 -0.49 -4.62
CA GLU A 47 -6.35 0.97 -4.49
C GLU A 47 -5.46 1.58 -5.57
N GLY A 48 -4.41 0.88 -5.98
CA GLY A 48 -3.56 1.29 -7.09
C GLY A 48 -4.35 1.51 -8.39
N GLY A 49 -5.21 0.55 -8.75
CA GLY A 49 -6.08 0.66 -9.91
C GLY A 49 -7.11 1.78 -9.75
N PHE A 50 -7.74 1.85 -8.57
CA PHE A 50 -8.76 2.84 -8.24
C PHE A 50 -8.24 4.28 -8.37
N ILE A 51 -7.08 4.58 -7.80
CA ILE A 51 -6.47 5.92 -7.84
C ILE A 51 -6.09 6.28 -9.27
N GLN A 52 -5.50 5.34 -10.02
CA GLN A 52 -5.09 5.57 -11.41
C GLN A 52 -6.30 5.95 -12.28
N ALA A 53 -7.37 5.17 -12.23
CA ALA A 53 -8.57 5.42 -13.03
C ALA A 53 -9.33 6.66 -12.56
N SER A 54 -9.41 6.91 -11.24
CA SER A 54 -10.03 8.12 -10.70
C SER A 54 -9.33 9.39 -11.16
N ARG A 55 -7.99 9.35 -11.25
CA ARG A 55 -7.21 10.46 -11.80
C ARG A 55 -7.50 10.67 -13.30
N ILE A 56 -7.52 9.60 -14.09
CA ILE A 56 -7.85 9.68 -15.52
C ILE A 56 -9.24 10.30 -15.69
N ARG A 57 -10.25 9.78 -14.98
CA ARG A 57 -11.62 10.30 -14.99
C ARG A 57 -11.67 11.78 -14.61
N GLY A 58 -10.92 12.18 -13.58
CA GLY A 58 -10.87 13.57 -13.11
C GLY A 58 -10.35 14.58 -14.16
N TYR A 59 -9.54 14.13 -15.12
CA TYR A 59 -9.03 14.95 -16.22
C TYR A 59 -9.72 14.68 -17.57
N ASP A 60 -10.68 13.75 -17.61
CA ASP A 60 -11.37 13.32 -18.83
C ASP A 60 -12.58 14.21 -19.13
N VAL A 61 -12.31 15.40 -19.67
CA VAL A 61 -13.33 16.45 -19.91
C VAL A 61 -14.44 15.99 -20.85
N ASP A 62 -14.14 15.17 -21.84
CA ASP A 62 -15.09 14.71 -22.86
C ASP A 62 -15.68 13.31 -22.59
N GLY A 63 -15.22 12.64 -21.52
CA GLY A 63 -15.68 11.31 -21.14
C GLY A 63 -15.16 10.17 -22.03
N THR A 64 -14.28 10.44 -22.98
CA THR A 64 -13.80 9.42 -23.94
C THR A 64 -12.88 8.42 -23.25
N ARG A 65 -11.97 8.88 -22.39
CA ARG A 65 -11.04 8.00 -21.67
C ARG A 65 -11.78 7.11 -20.68
N THR A 66 -12.76 7.66 -19.98
CA THR A 66 -13.59 6.93 -19.01
C THR A 66 -14.38 5.82 -19.69
N LYS A 67 -14.98 6.09 -20.86
CA LYS A 67 -15.66 5.06 -21.65
C LYS A 67 -14.70 3.95 -22.09
N ALA A 68 -13.49 4.30 -22.52
CA ALA A 68 -12.49 3.33 -22.94
C ALA A 68 -12.02 2.44 -21.77
N LEU A 69 -11.79 3.03 -20.58
CA LEU A 69 -11.49 2.30 -19.35
C LEU A 69 -12.56 1.25 -19.04
N LEU A 70 -13.83 1.65 -19.04
CA LEU A 70 -14.98 0.78 -18.76
C LEU A 70 -15.19 -0.28 -19.86
N ALA A 71 -14.78 0.00 -21.10
CA ALA A 71 -14.86 -0.93 -22.23
C ALA A 71 -13.74 -1.97 -22.25
N GLY A 72 -12.81 -1.93 -21.30
CA GLY A 72 -11.75 -2.93 -21.15
C GLY A 72 -10.32 -2.40 -21.19
N GLU A 73 -10.11 -1.08 -21.35
CA GLU A 73 -8.75 -0.52 -21.25
C GLU A 73 -8.14 -0.77 -19.87
N CYS A 74 -8.92 -0.87 -18.78
CA CYS A 74 -8.36 -1.26 -17.47
C CYS A 74 -7.57 -2.58 -17.54
N ALA A 75 -8.11 -3.62 -18.20
CA ALA A 75 -7.42 -4.90 -18.35
C ALA A 75 -6.25 -4.82 -19.34
N LEU A 76 -6.30 -3.92 -20.33
CA LEU A 76 -5.19 -3.68 -21.24
C LEU A 76 -4.01 -2.99 -20.52
N MET A 77 -4.31 -1.96 -19.72
CA MET A 77 -3.33 -1.21 -18.95
C MET A 77 -2.61 -2.10 -17.95
N GLU A 78 -3.34 -2.96 -17.24
CA GLU A 78 -2.74 -3.96 -16.35
C GLU A 78 -1.73 -4.84 -17.10
N ARG A 79 -2.13 -5.44 -18.22
CA ARG A 79 -1.26 -6.27 -19.06
C ARG A 79 -0.05 -5.54 -19.63
N GLN A 80 -0.15 -4.22 -19.80
CA GLN A 80 0.97 -3.36 -20.19
C GLN A 80 1.90 -2.99 -19.03
N GLY A 81 1.63 -3.50 -17.82
CA GLY A 81 2.42 -3.24 -16.63
C GLY A 81 2.13 -1.89 -15.97
N MET A 82 1.04 -1.20 -16.34
CA MET A 82 0.69 0.07 -15.67
C MET A 82 0.24 -0.09 -14.22
N GLY A 83 -0.08 -1.31 -13.79
CA GLY A 83 -0.26 -1.60 -12.38
C GLY A 83 1.05 -1.69 -11.58
N GLY A 84 2.20 -1.69 -12.27
CA GLY A 84 3.53 -1.86 -11.70
C GLY A 84 3.69 -3.18 -10.94
N ASP A 85 4.74 -3.26 -10.13
CA ASP A 85 5.00 -4.43 -9.25
C ASP A 85 3.82 -4.71 -8.31
N ARG A 86 2.97 -3.71 -8.04
CA ARG A 86 1.80 -3.83 -7.17
C ARG A 86 0.64 -4.60 -7.79
N ALA A 87 0.48 -4.58 -9.11
CA ALA A 87 -0.51 -5.43 -9.78
C ALA A 87 -0.07 -6.89 -9.86
N VAL A 88 1.23 -7.18 -9.79
CA VAL A 88 1.77 -8.55 -9.89
C VAL A 88 1.23 -9.47 -8.79
N HIS A 89 0.84 -8.94 -7.63
CA HIS A 89 0.27 -9.73 -6.55
C HIS A 89 -1.18 -10.13 -6.77
N ASP A 90 -2.00 -9.23 -7.33
CA ASP A 90 -3.39 -9.49 -7.66
C ASP A 90 -3.84 -8.61 -8.84
N PRO A 91 -3.60 -9.07 -10.08
CA PRO A 91 -3.99 -8.34 -11.28
C PRO A 91 -5.50 -8.09 -11.35
N ALA A 92 -6.29 -9.05 -10.87
CA ALA A 92 -7.74 -8.98 -10.89
C ALA A 92 -8.25 -7.90 -9.94
N ALA A 93 -7.69 -7.82 -8.73
CA ALA A 93 -8.02 -6.75 -7.78
C ALA A 93 -7.66 -5.37 -8.33
N TRP A 94 -6.49 -5.23 -8.97
CA TRP A 94 -6.11 -3.97 -9.61
C TRP A 94 -7.10 -3.55 -10.71
N VAL A 95 -7.50 -4.48 -11.59
CA VAL A 95 -8.49 -4.21 -12.63
C VAL A 95 -9.85 -3.85 -12.02
N ALA A 96 -10.28 -4.54 -10.96
CA ALA A 96 -11.52 -4.22 -10.26
C ALA A 96 -11.51 -2.80 -9.68
N GLY A 97 -10.40 -2.39 -9.04
CA GLY A 97 -10.22 -1.03 -8.56
C GLY A 97 -10.26 -0.01 -9.69
N CYS A 98 -9.57 -0.28 -10.80
CA CYS A 98 -9.59 0.58 -11.99
C CYS A 98 -11.01 0.80 -12.52
N LEU A 99 -11.82 -0.27 -12.62
CA LEU A 99 -13.19 -0.17 -13.08
C LEU A 99 -14.07 0.64 -12.11
N ASP A 100 -13.93 0.43 -10.80
CA ASP A 100 -14.70 1.19 -9.80
C ASP A 100 -14.30 2.69 -9.80
N GLY A 101 -13.00 3.00 -9.95
CA GLY A 101 -12.50 4.37 -10.08
C GLY A 101 -12.96 5.08 -11.36
N ALA A 102 -12.95 4.36 -12.49
CA ALA A 102 -13.48 4.85 -13.77
C ALA A 102 -15.00 5.09 -13.68
N ALA A 103 -15.74 4.20 -13.02
CA ALA A 103 -17.17 4.35 -12.81
C ALA A 103 -17.54 5.45 -11.80
N GLY A 104 -16.57 6.05 -11.12
CA GLY A 104 -16.81 7.07 -10.09
C GLY A 104 -17.48 6.52 -8.83
N ARG A 105 -17.37 5.21 -8.59
CA ARG A 105 -17.87 4.57 -7.38
C ARG A 105 -16.98 4.93 -6.19
N PRO A 106 -17.49 4.90 -4.95
CA PRO A 106 -16.63 4.97 -3.77
C PRO A 106 -15.66 3.78 -3.76
N SER A 107 -14.44 4.00 -3.27
CA SER A 107 -13.52 2.89 -2.99
C SER A 107 -14.14 1.96 -1.95
N ARG A 108 -13.92 0.66 -2.12
CA ARG A 108 -14.36 -0.38 -1.18
C ARG A 108 -13.63 -0.32 0.16
N ASN A 109 -12.43 0.26 0.18
CA ASN A 109 -11.51 0.21 1.31
C ASN A 109 -11.32 1.59 1.98
N GLN A 110 -12.34 2.47 1.95
CA GLN A 110 -12.28 3.78 2.60
C GLN A 110 -12.11 3.66 4.12
N GLY A 111 -10.86 3.53 4.57
CA GLY A 111 -10.44 3.68 5.97
C GLY A 111 -10.34 2.41 6.82
N LEU A 112 -10.50 1.22 6.26
CA LEU A 112 -10.42 -0.03 7.04
C LEU A 112 -9.37 -0.97 6.46
N LEU A 113 -8.28 -1.13 7.21
CA LEU A 113 -7.46 -2.34 7.17
C LEU A 113 -8.35 -3.48 7.71
N HIS A 114 -8.69 -4.46 6.88
CA HIS A 114 -9.34 -5.68 7.33
C HIS A 114 -8.31 -6.70 7.87
#